data_AF-A0A3M1TR31-F1
#
_entry.id   AF-A0A3M1TR31-F1
#
_cell.length_a   1.000
_cell.length_b   1.000
_cell.length_c   1.000
_cell.angle_alpha   90.00
_cell.angle_beta   90.00
_cell.angle_gamma   90.00
#
_symmetry.space_group_name_H-M   'P 1'
#
loop_
_entity.id
_entity.type
_entity.pdbx_description
1 polymer ?
#
loop_
_entity_poly.entity_id
_entity_poly.type
_entity_poly.pdbx_seq_one_letter_code
_entity_poly.pdbx_strand_id
1 'polypeptide(L)'
;MSEWRHGVRRLEGQSVARDYHEEAREIARRLLRDGLAEEAATLVEAIEGGATGTEILVALRWHLGRILEAHPTLARETRRRMRDLRRAIDAALG
;
A
#
# COMPACT_ATOMS: atom_id res chain seq x y z
N MET A 1 -0.63 -56.39 -3.20
CA MET A 1 0.39 -55.46 -2.66
C MET A 1 0.13 -54.10 -3.29
N SER A 2 -0.72 -53.31 -2.63
CA SER A 2 -1.12 -51.97 -3.06
C SER A 2 -0.70 -51.00 -1.98
N GLU A 3 0.31 -50.17 -2.27
CA GLU A 3 0.74 -49.12 -1.35
C GLU A 3 0.29 -47.75 -1.84
N TRP A 4 -0.74 -47.25 -1.14
CA TRP A 4 -0.85 -45.92 -0.56
C TRP A 4 -0.44 -44.69 -1.38
N ARG A 5 -1.49 -44.02 -1.85
CA ARG A 5 -1.54 -42.58 -2.15
C ARG A 5 -1.31 -41.76 -0.87
N HIS A 6 -0.24 -40.99 -0.80
CA HIS A 6 -0.13 -39.75 -0.02
C HIS A 6 0.38 -38.68 -1.01
N GLY A 7 -0.37 -37.65 -1.37
CA GLY A 7 -1.00 -36.73 -0.45
C GLY A 7 -0.12 -35.49 -0.23
N VAL A 8 0.53 -34.94 -1.27
CA VAL A 8 1.24 -33.66 -1.17
C VAL A 8 0.28 -32.55 -1.56
N ARG A 9 -0.62 -32.18 -0.66
CA ARG A 9 -1.15 -30.80 -0.64
C ARG A 9 -0.06 -29.95 -0.03
N ARG A 10 0.79 -29.36 -0.86
CA ARG A 10 1.67 -28.28 -0.41
C ARG A 10 0.78 -27.07 -0.13
N LEU A 11 0.60 -26.79 1.15
CA LEU A 11 0.08 -25.54 1.67
C LEU A 11 1.07 -24.43 1.28
N GLU A 12 0.95 -23.88 0.09
CA GLU A 12 1.62 -22.62 -0.24
C GLU A 12 0.73 -21.48 0.26
N GLY A 13 0.75 -21.29 1.58
CA GLY A 13 0.48 -20.00 2.19
C GLY A 13 1.58 -19.02 1.76
N GLN A 14 1.56 -18.61 0.50
CA GLN A 14 2.30 -17.45 0.06
C GLN A 14 1.61 -16.25 0.69
N SER A 15 2.16 -15.77 1.81
CA SER A 15 2.02 -14.36 2.17
C SER A 15 2.55 -13.60 0.96
N VAL A 16 1.66 -13.12 0.10
CA VAL A 16 2.04 -12.18 -0.95
C VAL A 16 2.52 -10.96 -0.17
N ALA A 17 3.84 -10.84 0.00
CA ALA A 17 4.46 -9.71 0.66
C ALA A 17 3.89 -8.47 -0.01
N ARG A 18 3.10 -7.69 0.74
CA ARG A 18 2.39 -6.55 0.18
C ARG A 18 3.43 -5.55 -0.32
N ASP A 19 3.41 -5.26 -1.62
CA ASP A 19 4.26 -4.22 -2.18
C ASP A 19 3.65 -2.86 -1.86
N TYR A 20 4.13 -2.25 -0.77
CA TYR A 20 3.71 -0.93 -0.33
C TYR A 20 4.02 0.14 -1.38
N HIS A 21 5.10 -0.03 -2.15
CA HIS A 21 5.53 0.96 -3.13
C HIS A 21 4.61 0.93 -4.34
N GLU A 22 4.29 -0.25 -4.88
CA GLU A 22 3.37 -0.33 -6.02
C GLU A 22 1.95 0.12 -5.65
N GLU A 23 1.45 -0.25 -4.47
CA GLU A 23 0.14 0.24 -4.01
C GLU A 23 0.12 1.77 -3.87
N ALA A 24 1.19 2.36 -3.32
CA ALA A 24 1.32 3.81 -3.22
C ALA A 24 1.43 4.49 -4.59
N ARG A 25 2.14 3.90 -5.57
CA ARG A 25 2.19 4.39 -6.96
C ARG A 25 0.84 4.31 -7.63
N GLU A 26 0.08 3.23 -7.44
CA GLU A 26 -1.27 3.12 -7.99
C GLU A 26 -2.22 4.16 -7.40
N ILE A 27 -2.10 4.45 -6.10
CA ILE A 27 -2.84 5.55 -5.45
C ILE A 27 -2.42 6.90 -6.04
N ALA A 28 -1.13 7.17 -6.21
CA ALA A 28 -0.65 8.41 -6.82
C ALA A 28 -1.19 8.59 -8.24
N ARG A 29 -1.19 7.54 -9.08
CA ARG A 29 -1.81 7.57 -10.43
C ARG A 29 -3.31 7.88 -10.38
N ARG A 30 -4.02 7.42 -9.34
CA ARG A 30 -5.46 7.73 -9.15
C ARG A 30 -5.65 9.18 -8.74
N LEU A 31 -4.90 9.66 -7.76
CA LEU A 31 -4.93 11.06 -7.33
C LEU A 31 -4.67 12.01 -8.50
N LEU A 32 -3.69 11.69 -9.35
CA LEU A 32 -3.42 12.47 -10.56
C LEU A 32 -4.62 12.53 -11.52
N ARG A 33 -5.32 11.41 -11.74
CA ARG A 33 -6.56 11.38 -12.55
C ARG A 33 -7.71 12.14 -11.91
N ASP A 34 -7.73 12.21 -10.59
CA ASP A 34 -8.71 12.94 -9.80
C ASP A 34 -8.37 14.44 -9.67
N GLY A 35 -7.29 14.92 -10.32
CA GLY A 35 -6.86 16.32 -10.33
C GLY A 35 -5.99 16.73 -9.13
N LEU A 36 -5.57 15.77 -8.31
CA LEU A 36 -4.77 15.95 -7.09
C LEU A 36 -3.29 15.68 -7.38
N ALA A 37 -2.72 16.50 -8.28
CA ALA A 37 -1.36 16.33 -8.77
C ALA A 37 -0.30 16.55 -7.67
N GLU A 38 -0.52 17.52 -6.78
CA GLU A 38 0.40 17.80 -5.66
C GLU A 38 0.44 16.63 -4.69
N GLU A 39 -0.71 16.10 -4.29
CA GLU A 39 -0.80 14.94 -3.41
C GLU A 39 -0.17 13.69 -4.05
N ALA A 40 -0.40 13.48 -5.35
CA ALA A 40 0.24 12.41 -6.10
C ALA A 40 1.77 12.54 -6.07
N ALA A 41 2.30 13.74 -6.30
CA ALA A 41 3.73 14.02 -6.23
C ALA A 41 4.30 13.72 -4.84
N THR A 42 3.62 14.15 -3.76
CA THR A 42 4.10 13.86 -2.40
C THR A 42 4.21 12.37 -2.08
N LEU A 43 3.31 11.54 -2.63
CA LEU A 43 3.41 10.08 -2.44
C LEU A 43 4.56 9.49 -3.25
N VAL A 44 4.83 10.01 -4.45
CA VAL A 44 5.97 9.57 -5.27
C VAL A 44 7.29 9.97 -4.60
N GLU A 45 7.40 11.21 -4.13
CA GLU A 45 8.56 11.70 -3.38
C GLU A 45 8.82 10.88 -2.11
N ALA A 46 7.77 10.48 -1.38
CA ALA A 46 7.92 9.62 -0.21
C ALA A 46 8.52 8.25 -0.56
N ILE A 47 8.23 7.71 -1.74
CA ILE A 47 8.76 6.42 -2.21
C ILE A 47 10.19 6.57 -2.71
N GLU A 48 10.47 7.64 -3.46
CA GLU A 48 11.76 7.84 -4.13
C GLU A 48 12.82 8.51 -3.25
N GLY A 49 12.39 9.30 -2.26
CA GLY A 49 13.28 10.09 -1.39
C GLY A 49 13.72 9.40 -0.11
N GLY A 50 13.11 8.27 0.28
CA GLY A 50 13.49 7.54 1.49
C GLY A 50 14.74 6.68 1.28
N ALA A 51 15.69 6.73 2.23
CA ALA A 51 16.92 5.95 2.16
C ALA A 51 16.73 4.48 2.60
N THR A 52 15.70 4.22 3.42
CA THR A 52 15.36 2.90 3.95
C THR A 52 13.87 2.59 3.80
N GLY A 53 13.52 1.30 3.81
CA GLY A 53 12.13 0.86 3.77
C GLY A 53 11.29 1.45 4.91
N THR A 54 11.85 1.52 6.13
CA THR A 54 11.14 2.11 7.29
C THR A 54 10.87 3.60 7.10
N GLU A 55 11.83 4.38 6.59
CA GLU A 55 11.62 5.81 6.32
C GLU A 55 10.54 6.03 5.27
N ILE A 56 10.55 5.25 4.20
CA ILE A 56 9.51 5.28 3.16
C ILE A 56 8.13 5.01 3.78
N LEU A 57 8.02 3.96 4.60
CA LEU A 57 6.77 3.60 5.27
C LEU A 57 6.28 4.70 6.22
N VAL A 58 7.17 5.31 7.01
CA VAL A 58 6.83 6.41 7.92
C VAL A 58 6.35 7.63 7.14
N ALA A 59 7.03 8.00 6.05
CA ALA A 59 6.63 9.10 5.18
C ALA A 59 5.26 8.82 4.55
N LEU A 60 5.07 7.66 3.94
CA LEU A 60 3.79 7.24 3.36
C LEU A 60 2.66 7.29 4.37
N ARG A 61 2.87 6.78 5.60
CA ARG A 61 1.86 6.85 6.67
C ARG A 61 1.41 8.29 6.92
N TRP A 62 2.36 9.21 7.03
CA TRP A 62 2.07 10.62 7.29
C TRP A 62 1.32 11.28 6.12
N HIS A 63 1.82 11.12 4.89
CA HIS A 63 1.19 11.71 3.70
C HIS A 63 -0.22 11.16 3.46
N LEU A 64 -0.42 9.84 3.57
CA LEU A 64 -1.74 9.22 3.43
C LEU A 64 -2.74 9.78 4.46
N GLY A 65 -2.30 10.00 5.70
CA GLY A 65 -3.13 10.61 6.73
C GLY A 65 -3.56 12.02 6.37
N ARG A 66 -2.60 12.87 5.98
CA ARG A 66 -2.88 14.25 5.59
C ARG A 66 -3.81 14.37 4.39
N ILE A 67 -3.61 13.55 3.36
CA ILE A 67 -4.46 13.57 2.17
C ILE A 67 -5.89 13.13 2.52
N LEU A 68 -6.04 12.09 3.34
CA LEU A 68 -7.36 11.61 3.79
C LEU A 68 -8.14 12.65 4.63
N GLU A 69 -7.42 13.49 5.37
CA GLU A 69 -7.99 14.58 6.17
C GLU A 69 -8.34 15.80 5.31
N ALA A 70 -7.44 16.18 4.39
CA ALA A 70 -7.62 17.34 3.52
C ALA A 70 -8.71 17.13 2.46
N HIS A 71 -8.89 15.89 1.97
CA HIS A 71 -9.79 15.57 0.86
C HIS A 71 -10.89 14.57 1.26
N PRO A 72 -11.89 14.97 2.06
CA PRO A 72 -12.95 14.08 2.51
C PRO A 72 -13.84 13.58 1.36
N THR A 73 -13.85 14.28 0.22
CA THR A 73 -14.66 13.98 -0.98
C THR A 73 -13.95 13.10 -2.01
N LEU A 74 -12.77 12.55 -1.68
CA LEU A 74 -12.09 11.56 -2.54
C LEU A 74 -13.04 10.44 -2.97
N ALA A 75 -12.83 9.96 -4.19
CA ALA A 75 -13.54 8.79 -4.71
C ALA A 75 -13.47 7.64 -3.70
N ARG A 76 -14.62 7.01 -3.44
CA ARG A 76 -14.78 5.98 -2.40
C ARG A 76 -13.71 4.88 -2.50
N GLU A 77 -13.37 4.50 -3.72
CA GLU A 77 -12.33 3.52 -4.03
C GLU A 77 -10.94 3.99 -3.59
N THR A 78 -10.50 5.17 -4.05
CA THR A 78 -9.21 5.77 -3.70
C THR A 78 -9.10 5.93 -2.18
N ARG A 79 -10.15 6.43 -1.53
CA ARG A 79 -10.19 6.58 -0.07
C ARG A 79 -10.11 5.24 0.67
N ARG A 80 -10.72 4.18 0.14
CA ARG A 80 -10.59 2.83 0.73
C ARG A 80 -9.16 2.33 0.63
N ARG A 81 -8.56 2.38 -0.57
CA ARG A 81 -7.19 1.93 -0.81
C ARG A 81 -6.16 2.66 0.06
N MET A 82 -6.28 3.98 0.18
CA MET A 82 -5.43 4.77 1.07
C MET A 82 -5.53 4.36 2.54
N ARG A 83 -6.75 4.10 3.04
CA ARG A 83 -6.94 3.60 4.41
C ARG A 83 -6.38 2.20 4.60
N ASP A 84 -6.59 1.32 3.63
CA ASP A 84 -6.08 -0.06 3.67
C ASP A 84 -4.56 -0.11 3.61
N LEU A 85 -3.94 0.77 2.81
CA LEU A 85 -2.50 0.93 2.76
C LEU A 85 -1.97 1.48 4.09
N ARG A 86 -2.54 2.59 4.59
CA ARG A 86 -2.13 3.17 5.89
C ARG A 86 -2.22 2.16 7.02
N ARG A 87 -3.30 1.38 7.12
CA ARG A 87 -3.44 0.31 8.13
C ARG A 87 -2.37 -0.77 8.03
N ALA A 88 -2.02 -1.18 6.81
CA ALA A 88 -0.97 -2.18 6.62
C ALA A 88 0.43 -1.64 6.89
N ILE A 89 0.64 -0.33 6.67
CA ILE A 89 1.87 0.35 7.08
C ILE A 89 1.92 0.44 8.61
N ASP A 90 0.82 0.83 9.26
CA ASP A 90 0.71 0.88 10.72
C ASP A 90 1.05 -0.48 11.36
N ALA A 91 0.57 -1.58 10.78
CA ALA A 91 0.89 -2.94 11.22
C ALA A 91 2.31 -3.42 10.89
N ALA A 92 2.99 -2.79 9.93
CA ALA A 92 4.38 -3.11 9.59
C ALA A 92 5.39 -2.31 10.42
N LEU A 93 5.00 -1.12 10.87
CA LEU A 93 5.79 -0.24 11.73
C LEU A 93 5.57 -0.53 13.23
N GLY A 94 4.57 -1.34 13.60
CA GLY A 94 4.17 -1.65 14.97
C GLY A 94 3.96 -3.14 15.19
#